data_AF-A0A2V8KVU3-F1
#
_entry.id   AF-A0A2V8KVU3-F1
#
_cell.length_a   1.000
_cell.length_b   1.000
_cell.length_c   1.000
_cell.angle_alpha   90.00
_cell.angle_beta   90.00
_cell.angle_gamma   90.00
#
_symmetry.space_group_name_H-M   'P 1'
#
loop_
_entity.id
_entity.type
_entity.pdbx_description
1 polymer ?
#
loop_
_entity_poly.entity_id
_entity_poly.type
_entity_poly.pdbx_seq_one_letter_code
_entity_poly.pdbx_strand_id
1 'polypeptide(L)'
;MTRVRQGRVDLKSPVRRYLPEFRVQDEIVSREVMLWHLLTHTPGWEGQLTAEDRGTDTLNFFTAGLRDLPQLASPGSVWSYNNAGFGVAGRVIEVVTGKSIHEALRELVFAPLGMSRAFSRTGEAMTYRFAVGHRQQQGQPAVIRPFDLSTNVTAGGVATTLADLLRYAAFHLGDGIGAQGKLVLSRALLEQMRTAQLRKNCTDDEMGIGWQLRRINGVLTAAHGGTLGGHCLHLQLVPDRNLAFAILTNHTDGWRLIQDVERATLRSYEGLALKPNQPIGHRGVNEAMTAHATPLTKQPSLEAYVGRYRRPPVGTVEVREQDGKLVVTNQTGGETSNTTIVFYGPDVAYAIAGSYTGMPMEFVRNQSGTVGWIRINGRIAKKADI
;
A
#
# COMPACT_ATOMS: atom_id res chain seq x y z
N MET A 1 -0.87 -3.58 -16.70
CA MET A 1 -1.06 -4.86 -17.43
C MET A 1 -1.65 -4.72 -18.83
N THR A 2 -2.66 -3.88 -19.10
CA THR A 2 -3.23 -3.74 -20.47
C THR A 2 -2.18 -3.40 -21.53
N ARG A 3 -1.22 -2.51 -21.18
CA ARG A 3 -0.09 -2.18 -22.08
C ARG A 3 0.99 -3.27 -22.16
N VAL A 4 1.07 -4.15 -21.16
CA VAL A 4 1.93 -5.36 -21.20
C VAL A 4 1.37 -6.35 -22.20
N ARG A 5 0.06 -6.62 -22.16
CA ARG A 5 -0.62 -7.47 -23.15
C ARG A 5 -0.37 -7.02 -24.60
N GLN A 6 -0.28 -5.71 -24.81
CA GLN A 6 -0.07 -5.11 -26.13
C GLN A 6 1.41 -5.04 -26.53
N GLY A 7 2.33 -5.56 -25.72
CA GLY A 7 3.78 -5.48 -25.97
C GLY A 7 4.36 -4.07 -25.88
N ARG A 8 3.61 -3.10 -25.35
CA ARG A 8 4.04 -1.69 -25.25
C ARG A 8 4.78 -1.39 -23.96
N VAL A 9 4.59 -2.22 -22.94
CA VAL A 9 5.24 -2.11 -21.62
C VAL A 9 5.79 -3.48 -21.21
N ASP A 10 7.00 -3.51 -20.70
CA ASP A 10 7.63 -4.67 -20.08
C ASP A 10 7.93 -4.34 -18.62
N LEU A 11 7.43 -5.18 -17.71
CA LEU A 11 7.61 -4.98 -16.27
C LEU A 11 9.07 -5.13 -15.84
N LYS A 12 9.87 -5.93 -16.56
CA LYS A 12 11.28 -6.16 -16.24
C LYS A 12 12.22 -5.21 -16.99
N SER A 13 11.67 -4.25 -17.72
CA SER A 13 12.47 -3.18 -18.31
C SER A 13 12.72 -2.06 -17.29
N PRO A 14 13.91 -1.42 -17.32
CA PRO A 14 14.17 -0.21 -16.55
C PRO A 14 13.18 0.90 -16.86
N VAL A 15 12.83 1.71 -15.86
CA VAL A 15 11.95 2.88 -16.02
C VAL A 15 12.49 3.83 -17.09
N ARG A 16 13.82 4.02 -17.16
CA ARG A 16 14.49 4.86 -18.17
C ARG A 16 14.25 4.44 -19.62
N ARG A 17 13.79 3.21 -19.86
CA ARG A 17 13.34 2.80 -21.20
C ARG A 17 12.16 3.64 -21.70
N TYR A 18 11.29 4.08 -20.78
CA TYR A 18 10.08 4.83 -21.08
C TYR A 18 10.20 6.31 -20.73
N LEU A 19 11.00 6.63 -19.70
CA LEU A 19 11.24 7.98 -19.21
C LEU A 19 12.76 8.22 -19.15
N PRO A 20 13.43 8.56 -20.28
CA PRO A 20 14.90 8.67 -20.35
C PRO A 20 15.51 9.61 -19.30
N GLU A 21 14.77 10.66 -18.92
CA GLU A 21 15.13 11.66 -17.92
C GLU A 21 14.89 11.23 -16.47
N PHE A 22 14.29 10.05 -16.24
CA PHE A 22 13.96 9.57 -14.91
C PHE A 22 15.20 9.48 -14.01
N ARG A 23 15.10 10.10 -12.84
CA ARG A 23 16.18 10.13 -11.86
C ARG A 23 15.64 10.19 -10.44
N VAL A 24 16.25 9.40 -9.56
CA VAL A 24 16.18 9.48 -8.10
C VAL A 24 17.55 9.86 -7.56
N GLN A 25 17.68 10.01 -6.24
CA GLN A 25 18.95 10.44 -5.62
C GLN A 25 20.14 9.55 -6.02
N ASP A 26 19.94 8.24 -6.05
CA ASP A 26 20.95 7.25 -6.45
C ASP A 26 20.91 7.01 -7.98
N GLU A 27 22.04 7.25 -8.65
CA GLU A 27 22.15 7.12 -10.10
C GLU A 27 22.14 5.66 -10.58
N ILE A 28 22.66 4.71 -9.79
CA ILE A 28 22.58 3.27 -10.11
C ILE A 28 21.11 2.85 -10.07
N VAL A 29 20.39 3.23 -9.01
CA VAL A 29 18.95 2.98 -8.90
C VAL A 29 18.18 3.61 -10.05
N SER A 30 18.54 4.84 -10.42
CA SER A 30 17.91 5.53 -11.55
C SER A 30 18.05 4.77 -12.88
N ARG A 31 19.18 4.06 -13.09
CA ARG A 31 19.44 3.26 -14.29
C ARG A 31 18.76 1.90 -14.26
N GLU A 32 18.67 1.28 -13.08
CA GLU A 32 18.33 -0.14 -12.96
C GLU A 32 16.90 -0.39 -12.46
N VAL A 33 16.25 0.58 -11.82
CA VAL A 33 14.91 0.36 -11.28
C VAL A 33 13.93 0.00 -12.40
N MET A 34 13.33 -1.18 -12.28
CA MET A 34 12.33 -1.69 -13.22
C MET A 34 10.92 -1.26 -12.81
N LEU A 35 10.00 -1.27 -13.78
CA LEU A 35 8.56 -1.12 -13.50
C LEU A 35 8.05 -2.15 -12.48
N TRP A 36 8.61 -3.36 -12.49
CA TRP A 36 8.31 -4.40 -11.51
C TRP A 36 8.57 -3.92 -10.08
N HIS A 37 9.72 -3.31 -9.80
CA HIS A 37 10.04 -2.77 -8.47
C HIS A 37 9.02 -1.74 -7.99
N LEU A 38 8.49 -0.92 -8.90
CA LEU A 38 7.46 0.08 -8.58
C LEU A 38 6.17 -0.61 -8.13
N LEU A 39 5.69 -1.59 -8.91
CA LEU A 39 4.40 -2.26 -8.72
C LEU A 39 4.41 -3.30 -7.59
N THR A 40 5.59 -3.67 -7.10
CA THR A 40 5.79 -4.56 -5.94
C THR A 40 6.22 -3.82 -4.67
N HIS A 41 6.28 -2.48 -4.70
CA HIS A 41 6.75 -1.64 -3.59
C HIS A 41 8.16 -1.99 -3.08
N THR A 42 9.07 -2.26 -4.01
CA THR A 42 10.50 -2.42 -3.72
C THR A 42 11.42 -1.48 -4.54
N PRO A 43 11.06 -0.21 -4.81
CA PRO A 43 11.96 0.68 -5.53
C PRO A 43 13.12 1.21 -4.67
N GLY A 44 12.98 1.15 -3.35
CA GLY A 44 14.06 1.43 -2.39
C GLY A 44 14.19 2.87 -1.91
N TRP A 45 13.50 3.84 -2.50
CA TRP A 45 13.47 5.24 -2.03
C TRP A 45 12.24 5.56 -1.16
N GLU A 46 12.25 6.72 -0.52
CA GLU A 46 11.11 7.25 0.24
C GLU A 46 9.83 7.32 -0.62
N GLY A 47 8.79 6.60 -0.21
CA GLY A 47 7.63 6.37 -1.05
C GLY A 47 6.49 7.37 -0.98
N GLN A 48 6.61 8.41 -0.16
CA GLN A 48 5.57 9.41 0.02
C GLN A 48 6.03 10.77 -0.49
N LEU A 49 5.47 11.19 -1.62
CA LEU A 49 5.63 12.51 -2.20
C LEU A 49 4.24 13.02 -2.59
N THR A 50 4.04 14.32 -2.44
CA THR A 50 2.86 15.05 -2.93
C THR A 50 3.33 16.05 -3.98
N ALA A 51 2.53 16.23 -5.03
CA ALA A 51 2.77 17.26 -6.03
C ALA A 51 1.56 18.20 -6.11
N GLU A 52 1.84 19.46 -6.46
CA GLU A 52 0.83 20.42 -6.88
C GLU A 52 0.03 19.87 -8.07
N ASP A 53 -1.27 20.13 -8.09
CA ASP A 53 -2.08 19.84 -9.28
C ASP A 53 -1.69 20.80 -10.41
N ARG A 54 -1.19 20.24 -11.50
CA ARG A 54 -0.84 20.95 -12.75
C ARG A 54 -1.65 20.42 -13.93
N GLY A 55 -2.84 19.89 -13.66
CA GLY A 55 -3.67 19.24 -14.65
C GLY A 55 -2.94 18.06 -15.28
N THR A 56 -2.82 18.06 -16.61
CA THR A 56 -2.18 16.96 -17.36
C THR A 56 -0.67 16.88 -17.19
N ASP A 57 -0.02 17.89 -16.60
CA ASP A 57 1.43 17.89 -16.32
C ASP A 57 1.77 17.42 -14.90
N THR A 58 0.76 17.12 -14.06
CA THR A 58 0.93 16.75 -12.64
C THR A 58 1.91 15.59 -12.44
N LEU A 59 1.78 14.50 -13.19
CA LEU A 59 2.68 13.34 -13.03
C LEU A 59 4.09 13.62 -13.54
N ASN A 60 4.24 14.44 -14.58
CA ASN A 60 5.55 14.84 -15.09
C ASN A 60 6.29 15.69 -14.02
N PHE A 61 5.62 16.71 -13.49
CA PHE A 61 6.13 17.52 -12.39
C PHE A 61 6.43 16.68 -11.14
N PHE A 62 5.52 15.77 -10.78
CA PHE A 62 5.72 14.82 -9.68
C PHE A 62 7.00 14.00 -9.84
N THR A 63 7.24 13.43 -11.03
CA THR A 63 8.42 12.60 -11.27
C THR A 63 9.73 13.37 -11.17
N ALA A 64 9.73 14.67 -11.53
CA ALA A 64 10.91 15.53 -11.37
C ALA A 64 11.29 15.76 -9.90
N GLY A 65 10.31 15.70 -8.98
CA GLY A 65 10.52 15.84 -7.53
C GLY A 65 11.17 14.61 -6.87
N LEU A 66 11.28 13.48 -7.57
CA LEU A 66 11.85 12.25 -7.01
C LEU A 66 13.37 12.28 -6.85
N ARG A 67 14.05 13.17 -7.59
CA ARG A 67 15.51 13.29 -7.62
C ARG A 67 16.14 13.55 -6.25
N ASP A 68 15.38 14.17 -5.35
CA ASP A 68 15.83 14.60 -4.02
C ASP A 68 15.34 13.65 -2.90
N LEU A 69 14.62 12.57 -3.27
CA LEU A 69 14.09 11.63 -2.29
C LEU A 69 15.18 10.70 -1.75
N PRO A 70 15.28 10.52 -0.42
CA PRO A 70 16.26 9.65 0.20
C PRO A 70 16.15 8.19 -0.24
N GLN A 71 17.30 7.58 -0.53
CA GLN A 71 17.40 6.14 -0.71
C GLN A 71 17.40 5.44 0.67
N LEU A 72 16.48 4.50 0.86
CA LEU A 72 16.29 3.74 2.11
C LEU A 72 16.85 2.32 2.02
N ALA A 73 16.83 1.71 0.83
CA ALA A 73 17.32 0.36 0.56
C ALA A 73 17.66 0.19 -0.92
N SER A 74 18.44 -0.83 -1.31
CA SER A 74 18.62 -1.17 -2.72
C SER A 74 17.29 -1.70 -3.33
N PRO A 75 17.00 -1.46 -4.62
CA PRO A 75 15.81 -1.99 -5.28
C PRO A 75 15.68 -3.50 -5.10
N GLY A 76 14.47 -3.98 -4.83
CA GLY A 76 14.17 -5.40 -4.62
C GLY A 76 14.58 -5.97 -3.26
N SER A 77 15.42 -5.29 -2.47
CA SER A 77 15.98 -5.88 -1.24
C SER A 77 15.03 -5.87 -0.04
N VAL A 78 14.22 -4.82 0.10
CA VAL A 78 13.29 -4.65 1.23
C VAL A 78 11.95 -4.14 0.72
N TRP A 79 10.87 -4.78 1.16
CA TRP A 79 9.52 -4.29 0.91
C TRP A 79 9.22 -3.05 1.75
N SER A 80 8.80 -1.97 1.10
CA SER A 80 8.35 -0.73 1.75
C SER A 80 7.32 -0.04 0.88
N TYR A 81 6.10 0.09 1.39
CA TYR A 81 4.97 0.67 0.67
C TYR A 81 5.33 2.03 0.05
N ASN A 82 5.17 2.11 -1.27
CA ASN A 82 5.70 3.21 -2.06
C ASN A 82 4.64 3.71 -3.06
N ASN A 83 3.99 4.82 -2.71
CA ASN A 83 3.02 5.51 -3.55
C ASN A 83 3.70 6.22 -4.72
N ALA A 84 4.92 6.73 -4.52
CA ALA A 84 5.67 7.42 -5.55
C ALA A 84 5.97 6.53 -6.76
N GLY A 85 6.24 5.24 -6.54
CA GLY A 85 6.43 4.26 -7.60
C GLY A 85 5.19 4.09 -8.48
N PHE A 86 3.99 4.14 -7.89
CA PHE A 86 2.75 4.14 -8.67
C PHE A 86 2.60 5.42 -9.49
N GLY A 87 3.01 6.57 -8.96
CA GLY A 87 3.10 7.85 -9.69
C GLY A 87 4.00 7.75 -10.93
N VAL A 88 5.19 7.16 -10.78
CA VAL A 88 6.11 6.90 -11.90
C VAL A 88 5.49 5.94 -12.91
N ALA A 89 4.86 4.86 -12.46
CA ALA A 89 4.18 3.93 -13.36
C ALA A 89 3.03 4.62 -14.13
N GLY A 90 2.31 5.54 -13.48
CA GLY A 90 1.35 6.42 -14.10
C GLY A 90 1.96 7.27 -15.21
N ARG A 91 3.10 7.91 -14.95
CA ARG A 91 3.80 8.73 -15.93
C ARG A 91 4.27 7.91 -17.14
N VAL A 92 4.74 6.68 -16.92
CA VAL A 92 5.06 5.74 -18.00
C VAL A 92 3.82 5.46 -18.86
N ILE A 93 2.65 5.27 -18.25
CA ILE A 93 1.41 5.09 -19.00
C ILE A 93 1.08 6.34 -19.83
N GLU A 94 1.25 7.55 -19.31
CA GLU A 94 1.03 8.76 -20.11
C GLU A 94 1.91 8.80 -21.35
N VAL A 95 3.22 8.60 -21.19
CA VAL A 95 4.18 8.62 -22.31
C VAL A 95 3.89 7.51 -23.32
N VAL A 96 3.65 6.29 -22.86
CA VAL A 96 3.36 5.17 -23.77
C VAL A 96 2.04 5.38 -24.48
N THR A 97 1.04 6.02 -23.87
CA THR A 97 -0.28 6.19 -24.48
C THR A 97 -0.43 7.47 -25.30
N GLY A 98 0.38 8.49 -25.03
CA GLY A 98 0.17 9.84 -25.54
C GLY A 98 -1.07 10.53 -24.95
N LYS A 99 -1.58 10.05 -23.82
CA LYS A 99 -2.81 10.54 -23.17
C LYS A 99 -2.53 10.95 -21.74
N SER A 100 -3.36 11.84 -21.20
CA SER A 100 -3.33 12.10 -19.76
C SER A 100 -3.66 10.83 -18.98
N ILE A 101 -3.17 10.72 -17.74
CA ILE A 101 -3.47 9.55 -16.91
C ILE A 101 -4.97 9.37 -16.68
N HIS A 102 -5.74 10.46 -16.60
CA HIS A 102 -7.19 10.45 -16.45
C HIS A 102 -7.89 9.79 -17.63
N GLU A 103 -7.49 10.15 -18.86
CA GLU A 103 -8.02 9.54 -20.07
C GLU A 103 -7.59 8.08 -20.21
N ALA A 104 -6.33 7.78 -19.89
CA ALA A 104 -5.83 6.42 -19.92
C ALA A 104 -6.59 5.50 -18.94
N LEU A 105 -6.88 5.95 -17.71
CA LEU A 105 -7.69 5.19 -16.76
C LEU A 105 -9.12 4.96 -17.27
N ARG A 106 -9.75 6.00 -17.82
CA ARG A 106 -11.09 5.92 -18.38
C ARG A 106 -11.15 4.90 -19.53
N GLU A 107 -10.22 4.97 -20.47
CA GLU A 107 -10.24 4.14 -21.68
C GLU A 107 -9.74 2.72 -21.47
N LEU A 108 -8.76 2.52 -20.58
CA LEU A 108 -8.12 1.21 -20.41
C LEU A 108 -8.71 0.39 -19.29
N VAL A 109 -9.45 1.03 -18.37
CA VAL A 109 -10.01 0.37 -17.19
C VAL A 109 -11.49 0.68 -17.03
N PHE A 110 -11.87 1.95 -16.82
CA PHE A 110 -13.24 2.24 -16.36
C PHE A 110 -14.30 1.90 -17.42
N ALA A 111 -14.14 2.40 -18.65
CA ALA A 111 -15.11 2.14 -19.72
C ALA A 111 -15.15 0.66 -20.15
N PRO A 112 -14.01 -0.04 -20.36
CA PRO A 112 -14.05 -1.47 -20.69
C PRO A 112 -14.70 -2.34 -19.61
N LEU A 113 -14.63 -1.93 -18.34
CA LEU A 113 -15.23 -2.68 -17.22
C LEU A 113 -16.63 -2.17 -16.82
N GLY A 114 -17.18 -1.19 -17.54
CA GLY A 114 -18.49 -0.63 -17.25
C GLY A 114 -18.57 0.11 -15.91
N MET A 115 -17.44 0.63 -15.42
CA MET A 115 -17.34 1.41 -14.18
C MET A 115 -17.70 2.88 -14.45
N SER A 116 -18.97 3.15 -14.72
CA SER A 116 -19.46 4.48 -15.14
C SER A 116 -19.47 5.53 -14.01
N ARG A 117 -19.27 5.11 -12.76
CA ARG A 117 -19.13 5.93 -11.56
C ARG A 117 -17.73 5.83 -10.95
N ALA A 118 -16.71 5.59 -11.78
CA ALA A 118 -15.29 5.73 -11.40
C ALA A 118 -14.70 7.02 -11.97
N PHE A 119 -14.12 7.84 -11.10
CA PHE A 119 -13.62 9.17 -11.41
C PHE A 119 -12.18 9.33 -10.96
N SER A 120 -11.41 10.10 -11.70
CA SER A 120 -10.00 10.40 -11.38
C SER A 120 -9.77 11.89 -11.14
N ARG A 121 -10.84 12.68 -11.09
CA ARG A 121 -10.84 14.13 -10.87
C ARG A 121 -11.92 14.51 -9.87
N THR A 122 -11.58 15.40 -8.93
CA THR A 122 -12.51 15.91 -7.91
C THR A 122 -13.76 16.52 -8.56
N GLY A 123 -13.56 17.38 -9.57
CA GLY A 123 -14.65 18.05 -10.27
C GLY A 123 -15.65 17.10 -10.95
N GLU A 124 -15.20 15.95 -11.45
CA GLU A 124 -16.09 14.92 -12.03
C GLU A 124 -16.88 14.21 -10.92
N ALA A 125 -16.21 13.79 -9.85
CA ALA A 125 -16.84 13.07 -8.73
C ALA A 125 -17.93 13.91 -8.05
N MET A 126 -17.70 15.22 -7.89
CA MET A 126 -18.63 16.15 -7.24
C MET A 126 -19.89 16.46 -8.06
N THR A 127 -19.97 16.05 -9.33
CA THR A 127 -21.21 16.16 -10.14
C THR A 127 -22.26 15.10 -9.78
N TYR A 128 -21.93 14.18 -8.87
CA TYR A 128 -22.80 13.10 -8.43
C TYR A 128 -22.95 13.08 -6.90
N ARG A 129 -23.83 12.21 -6.39
CA ARG A 129 -23.88 11.91 -4.95
C ARG A 129 -22.57 11.24 -4.54
N PHE A 130 -21.82 11.87 -3.63
CA PHE A 130 -20.59 11.35 -3.06
C PHE A 130 -20.61 11.44 -1.53
N ALA A 131 -19.80 10.61 -0.87
CA ALA A 131 -19.58 10.72 0.57
C ALA A 131 -18.41 11.69 0.82
N VAL A 132 -18.58 12.60 1.76
CA VAL A 132 -17.46 13.38 2.31
C VAL A 132 -16.81 12.60 3.45
N GLY A 133 -15.50 12.79 3.63
CA GLY A 133 -14.76 12.13 4.69
C GLY A 133 -14.91 12.85 6.02
N HIS A 134 -14.90 12.08 7.09
CA HIS A 134 -15.04 12.55 8.46
C HIS A 134 -13.85 12.12 9.31
N ARG A 135 -13.57 12.90 10.34
CA ARG A 135 -12.63 12.57 11.41
C ARG A 135 -13.30 12.76 12.77
N GLN A 136 -12.76 12.12 13.79
CA GLN A 136 -13.14 12.39 15.15
C GLN A 136 -12.68 13.80 15.55
N GLN A 137 -13.59 14.64 16.03
CA GLN A 137 -13.29 15.95 16.59
C GLN A 137 -14.20 16.20 17.80
N GLN A 138 -13.60 16.40 18.99
CA GLN A 138 -14.34 16.66 20.23
C GLN A 138 -15.42 15.61 20.55
N GLY A 139 -15.13 14.33 20.32
CA GLY A 139 -16.09 13.25 20.61
C GLY A 139 -17.14 13.01 19.53
N GLN A 140 -17.17 13.81 18.46
CA GLN A 140 -18.16 13.71 17.38
C GLN A 140 -17.51 13.62 15.99
N PRO A 141 -18.20 13.01 15.00
CA PRO A 141 -17.75 13.06 13.61
C PRO A 141 -17.81 14.48 13.06
N ALA A 142 -16.69 14.97 12.52
CA ALA A 142 -16.60 16.24 11.82
C ALA A 142 -16.12 16.05 10.38
N VAL A 143 -16.76 16.76 9.45
CA VAL A 143 -16.39 16.75 8.03
C VAL A 143 -15.00 17.33 7.84
N ILE A 144 -14.15 16.62 7.09
CA ILE A 144 -12.83 17.10 6.68
C ILE A 144 -12.99 18.04 5.49
N ARG A 145 -12.40 19.23 5.59
CA ARG A 145 -12.39 20.26 4.54
C ARG A 145 -10.97 20.81 4.32
N PRO A 146 -10.58 21.16 3.08
CA PRO A 146 -11.32 20.94 1.82
C PRO A 146 -11.42 19.45 1.45
N PHE A 147 -12.35 19.10 0.54
CA PHE A 147 -12.43 17.78 -0.07
C PHE A 147 -11.72 17.81 -1.42
N ASP A 148 -10.67 17.01 -1.55
CA ASP A 148 -9.93 16.84 -2.81
C ASP A 148 -9.50 15.38 -2.96
N LEU A 149 -9.55 14.89 -4.20
CA LEU A 149 -8.88 13.65 -4.57
C LEU A 149 -7.37 13.87 -4.62
N SER A 150 -6.61 12.79 -4.46
CA SER A 150 -5.15 12.86 -4.56
C SER A 150 -4.71 13.26 -5.97
N THR A 151 -3.80 14.23 -6.05
CA THR A 151 -3.15 14.65 -7.31
C THR A 151 -2.27 13.54 -7.90
N ASN A 152 -1.71 12.66 -7.06
CA ASN A 152 -1.12 11.40 -7.52
C ASN A 152 -2.22 10.33 -7.67
N VAL A 153 -3.07 10.50 -8.68
CA VAL A 153 -4.27 9.67 -8.87
C VAL A 153 -3.96 8.17 -8.93
N THR A 154 -2.79 7.80 -9.46
CA THR A 154 -2.36 6.40 -9.60
C THR A 154 -2.05 5.69 -8.30
N ALA A 155 -1.77 6.43 -7.22
CA ALA A 155 -1.48 5.87 -5.91
C ALA A 155 -2.72 5.81 -4.98
N GLY A 156 -3.80 6.52 -5.31
CA GLY A 156 -5.00 6.53 -4.47
C GLY A 156 -6.02 7.65 -4.73
N GLY A 157 -6.08 8.23 -5.93
CA GLY A 157 -6.99 9.34 -6.24
C GLY A 157 -8.24 8.95 -7.03
N VAL A 158 -8.57 7.66 -7.12
CA VAL A 158 -9.80 7.21 -7.79
C VAL A 158 -10.97 7.24 -6.82
N ALA A 159 -12.01 7.99 -7.15
CA ALA A 159 -13.31 7.91 -6.47
C ALA A 159 -14.20 6.92 -7.21
N THR A 160 -14.87 6.02 -6.49
CA THR A 160 -15.79 5.06 -7.11
C THR A 160 -16.94 4.64 -6.19
N THR A 161 -17.86 3.85 -6.71
CA THR A 161 -18.97 3.25 -5.95
C THR A 161 -18.66 1.80 -5.61
N LEU A 162 -19.34 1.26 -4.60
CA LEU A 162 -19.26 -0.17 -4.27
C LEU A 162 -19.62 -1.06 -5.47
N ALA A 163 -20.66 -0.70 -6.24
CA ALA A 163 -21.10 -1.47 -7.40
C ALA A 163 -20.04 -1.53 -8.51
N ASP A 164 -19.32 -0.43 -8.76
CA ASP A 164 -18.26 -0.41 -9.77
C ASP A 164 -16.99 -1.10 -9.28
N LEU A 165 -16.67 -0.97 -7.99
CA LEU A 165 -15.56 -1.70 -7.38
C LEU A 165 -15.80 -3.22 -7.42
N LEU A 166 -17.03 -3.69 -7.22
CA LEU A 166 -17.39 -5.09 -7.36
C LEU A 166 -17.36 -5.56 -8.83
N ARG A 167 -17.64 -4.70 -9.81
CA ARG A 167 -17.39 -5.02 -11.23
C ARG A 167 -15.90 -5.22 -11.51
N TYR A 168 -15.05 -4.36 -10.96
CA TYR A 168 -13.60 -4.53 -11.04
C TYR A 168 -13.14 -5.84 -10.39
N ALA A 169 -13.70 -6.17 -9.22
CA ALA A 169 -13.43 -7.43 -8.53
C ALA A 169 -13.85 -8.66 -9.36
N ALA A 170 -15.07 -8.65 -9.90
CA ALA A 170 -15.59 -9.71 -10.76
C ALA A 170 -14.74 -9.88 -12.01
N PHE A 171 -14.30 -8.79 -12.64
CA PHE A 171 -13.37 -8.85 -13.76
C PHE A 171 -12.06 -9.55 -13.40
N HIS A 172 -11.50 -9.28 -12.22
CA HIS A 172 -10.30 -9.96 -11.76
C HIS A 172 -10.51 -11.46 -11.51
N LEU A 173 -11.69 -11.88 -11.05
CA LEU A 173 -12.05 -13.29 -10.84
C LEU A 173 -12.47 -14.03 -12.12
N GLY A 174 -12.83 -13.29 -13.17
CA GLY A 174 -13.36 -13.83 -14.42
C GLY A 174 -12.29 -14.26 -15.44
N ASP A 175 -12.74 -14.35 -16.69
CA ASP A 175 -11.95 -14.74 -17.86
C ASP A 175 -11.25 -13.56 -18.56
N GLY A 176 -11.52 -12.34 -18.10
CA GLY A 176 -10.94 -11.09 -18.60
C GLY A 176 -11.70 -10.45 -19.78
N ILE A 177 -12.95 -10.88 -20.00
CA ILE A 177 -13.90 -10.18 -20.85
C ILE A 177 -14.49 -8.97 -20.10
N GLY A 178 -14.51 -7.82 -20.77
CA GLY A 178 -15.08 -6.58 -20.25
C GLY A 178 -16.61 -6.48 -20.46
N ALA A 179 -17.20 -5.38 -20.00
CA ALA A 179 -18.65 -5.12 -20.05
C ALA A 179 -19.26 -5.13 -21.46
N GLN A 180 -18.43 -4.99 -22.51
CA GLN A 180 -18.85 -4.95 -23.91
C GLN A 180 -18.56 -6.26 -24.65
N GLY A 181 -18.26 -7.35 -23.93
CA GLY A 181 -17.93 -8.66 -24.53
C GLY A 181 -16.54 -8.73 -25.17
N LYS A 182 -15.71 -7.69 -25.01
CA LYS A 182 -14.35 -7.64 -25.57
C LYS A 182 -13.30 -8.07 -24.55
N LEU A 183 -12.28 -8.78 -25.01
CA LEU A 183 -11.13 -9.15 -24.19
C LEU A 183 -10.31 -7.91 -23.78
N VAL A 184 -10.26 -7.64 -22.48
CA VAL A 184 -9.48 -6.54 -21.90
C VAL A 184 -8.10 -7.01 -21.47
N LEU A 185 -8.05 -8.10 -20.70
CA LEU A 185 -6.85 -8.83 -20.29
C LEU A 185 -7.14 -10.33 -20.40
N SER A 186 -6.13 -11.16 -20.66
CA SER A 186 -6.33 -12.61 -20.58
C SER A 186 -6.40 -13.06 -19.11
N ARG A 187 -7.11 -14.17 -18.86
CA ARG A 187 -7.10 -14.85 -17.56
C ARG A 187 -5.68 -15.05 -17.00
N ALA A 188 -4.74 -15.49 -17.83
CA ALA A 188 -3.34 -15.68 -17.43
C ALA A 188 -2.68 -14.39 -16.90
N LEU A 189 -2.96 -13.23 -17.50
CA LEU A 189 -2.44 -11.95 -17.01
C LEU A 189 -3.13 -11.50 -15.71
N LEU A 190 -4.41 -11.81 -15.53
CA LEU A 190 -5.13 -11.56 -14.26
C LEU A 190 -4.56 -12.42 -13.13
N GLU A 191 -4.31 -13.70 -13.40
CA GLU A 191 -3.66 -14.63 -12.46
C GLU A 191 -2.22 -14.23 -12.15
N GLN A 192 -1.46 -13.77 -13.16
CA GLN A 192 -0.11 -13.23 -12.95
C GLN A 192 -0.11 -12.06 -11.95
N MET A 193 -1.11 -11.16 -12.02
CA MET A 193 -1.21 -10.04 -11.06
C MET A 193 -1.38 -10.50 -9.62
N ARG A 194 -2.00 -11.67 -9.41
CA ARG A 194 -2.25 -12.27 -8.08
C ARG A 194 -1.28 -13.39 -7.74
N THR A 195 -0.24 -13.59 -8.54
CA THR A 195 0.82 -14.55 -8.26
C THR A 195 1.92 -13.86 -7.46
N ALA A 196 2.43 -14.53 -6.42
CA ALA A 196 3.52 -14.02 -5.59
C ALA A 196 4.72 -13.62 -6.46
N GLN A 197 5.07 -12.34 -6.40
CA GLN A 197 6.26 -11.79 -7.03
C GLN A 197 7.43 -11.76 -6.03
N LEU A 198 7.11 -11.54 -4.75
CA LEU A 198 8.04 -11.59 -3.64
C LEU A 198 7.31 -11.89 -2.34
N ARG A 199 8.06 -12.35 -1.34
CA ARG A 199 7.61 -12.43 0.05
C ARG A 199 8.04 -11.17 0.79
N LYS A 200 7.15 -10.59 1.58
CA LYS A 200 7.46 -9.43 2.42
C LYS A 200 8.35 -9.89 3.56
N ASN A 201 9.38 -9.10 3.89
CA ASN A 201 10.24 -9.44 5.02
C ASN A 201 9.42 -9.51 6.33
N CYS A 202 9.81 -10.40 7.24
CA CYS A 202 9.23 -10.61 8.58
C CYS A 202 7.86 -11.31 8.63
N THR A 203 7.18 -11.52 7.51
CA THR A 203 5.84 -12.15 7.49
C THR A 203 5.74 -13.24 6.41
N ASP A 204 4.64 -13.99 6.45
CA ASP A 204 4.24 -14.93 5.39
C ASP A 204 3.41 -14.26 4.28
N ASP A 205 3.24 -12.93 4.36
CA ASP A 205 2.54 -12.17 3.33
C ASP A 205 3.41 -11.99 2.09
N GLU A 206 2.75 -12.00 0.95
CA GLU A 206 3.37 -11.89 -0.36
C GLU A 206 2.88 -10.62 -1.06
N MET A 207 3.59 -10.20 -2.10
CA MET A 207 3.17 -9.09 -2.96
C MET A 207 3.03 -9.61 -4.39
N GLY A 208 1.87 -9.37 -4.99
CA GLY A 208 1.60 -9.53 -6.41
C GLY A 208 1.94 -8.26 -7.19
N ILE A 209 1.36 -8.10 -8.38
CA ILE A 209 1.46 -6.84 -9.14
C ILE A 209 0.27 -5.97 -8.71
N GLY A 210 0.49 -5.06 -7.77
CA GLY A 210 -0.55 -4.20 -7.19
C GLY A 210 -1.54 -4.90 -6.25
N TRP A 211 -1.29 -6.16 -5.88
CA TRP A 211 -2.11 -6.92 -4.94
C TRP A 211 -1.33 -7.38 -3.73
N GLN A 212 -1.92 -7.25 -2.55
CA GLN A 212 -1.36 -7.82 -1.33
C GLN A 212 -1.89 -9.24 -1.17
N LEU A 213 -0.97 -10.19 -1.08
CA LEU A 213 -1.28 -11.61 -1.14
C LEU A 213 -1.05 -12.27 0.21
N ARG A 214 -1.92 -13.22 0.55
CA ARG A 214 -1.81 -14.02 1.76
C ARG A 214 -2.43 -15.38 1.56
N ARG A 215 -1.89 -16.38 2.25
CA ARG A 215 -2.53 -17.69 2.41
C ARG A 215 -3.17 -17.83 3.78
N ILE A 216 -4.49 -18.04 3.81
CA ILE A 216 -5.24 -18.35 5.03
C ILE A 216 -5.62 -19.82 4.94
N ASN A 217 -5.05 -20.67 5.80
CA ASN A 217 -5.22 -22.12 5.76
C ASN A 217 -4.97 -22.71 4.34
N GLY A 218 -3.95 -22.22 3.65
CA GLY A 218 -3.57 -22.62 2.29
C GLY A 218 -4.29 -21.87 1.16
N VAL A 219 -5.47 -21.29 1.42
CA VAL A 219 -6.28 -20.58 0.41
C VAL A 219 -5.69 -19.20 0.14
N LEU A 220 -5.47 -18.89 -1.14
CA LEU A 220 -4.95 -17.60 -1.57
C LEU A 220 -6.03 -16.51 -1.45
N THR A 221 -5.64 -15.41 -0.82
CA THR A 221 -6.43 -14.19 -0.73
C THR A 221 -5.62 -13.04 -1.33
N ALA A 222 -6.26 -12.18 -2.12
CA ALA A 222 -5.64 -11.00 -2.72
C ALA A 222 -6.43 -9.77 -2.35
N ALA A 223 -5.79 -8.74 -1.80
CA ALA A 223 -6.48 -7.58 -1.27
C ALA A 223 -5.73 -6.27 -1.53
N HIS A 224 -6.47 -5.16 -1.41
CA HIS A 224 -5.88 -3.84 -1.29
C HIS A 224 -6.75 -2.93 -0.43
N GLY A 225 -6.10 -2.24 0.50
CA GLY A 225 -6.71 -1.21 1.34
C GLY A 225 -6.46 0.20 0.80
N GLY A 226 -7.18 1.19 1.32
CA GLY A 226 -6.95 2.59 0.96
C GLY A 226 -7.44 3.54 2.03
N THR A 227 -6.69 4.63 2.24
CA THR A 227 -7.10 5.73 3.11
C THR A 227 -6.82 7.05 2.44
N LEU A 228 -7.86 7.89 2.31
CA LEU A 228 -7.72 9.25 1.78
C LEU A 228 -8.77 10.17 2.41
N GLY A 229 -8.31 11.23 3.07
CA GLY A 229 -9.17 12.33 3.52
C GLY A 229 -10.40 11.87 4.33
N GLY A 230 -10.23 10.90 5.25
CA GLY A 230 -11.32 10.35 6.06
C GLY A 230 -12.05 9.16 5.44
N HIS A 231 -11.77 8.78 4.21
CA HIS A 231 -12.31 7.55 3.61
C HIS A 231 -11.39 6.38 3.92
N CYS A 232 -11.96 5.24 4.32
CA CYS A 232 -11.25 3.96 4.38
C CYS A 232 -11.97 2.95 3.50
N LEU A 233 -11.20 2.21 2.69
CA LEU A 233 -11.70 1.20 1.77
C LEU A 233 -10.88 -0.08 1.89
N HIS A 234 -11.54 -1.21 1.73
CA HIS A 234 -10.92 -2.52 1.53
C HIS A 234 -11.60 -3.26 0.39
N LEU A 235 -10.80 -3.85 -0.50
CA LEU A 235 -11.24 -4.81 -1.50
C LEU A 235 -10.52 -6.14 -1.26
N GLN A 236 -11.28 -7.22 -1.13
CA GLN A 236 -10.80 -8.57 -0.90
C GLN A 236 -11.29 -9.50 -2.00
N LEU A 237 -10.37 -10.30 -2.55
CA LEU A 237 -10.62 -11.38 -3.49
C LEU A 237 -10.19 -12.72 -2.87
N VAL A 238 -10.95 -13.78 -3.12
CA VAL A 238 -10.60 -15.17 -2.81
C VAL A 238 -10.76 -15.99 -4.10
N PRO A 239 -9.74 -16.02 -4.98
CA PRO A 239 -9.88 -16.55 -6.34
C PRO A 239 -10.36 -17.99 -6.42
N ASP A 240 -9.80 -18.87 -5.59
CA ASP A 240 -10.14 -20.30 -5.56
C ASP A 240 -11.60 -20.58 -5.16
N ARG A 241 -12.27 -19.57 -4.61
CA ARG A 241 -13.65 -19.63 -4.10
C ARG A 241 -14.62 -18.80 -4.93
N ASN A 242 -14.12 -18.11 -5.97
CA ASN A 242 -14.88 -17.16 -6.76
C ASN A 242 -15.66 -16.14 -5.89
N LEU A 243 -15.05 -15.72 -4.77
CA LEU A 243 -15.62 -14.75 -3.84
C LEU A 243 -14.86 -13.42 -3.92
N ALA A 244 -15.60 -12.32 -3.92
CA ALA A 244 -15.07 -10.99 -3.67
C ALA A 244 -16.02 -10.19 -2.77
N PHE A 245 -15.46 -9.33 -1.94
CA PHE A 245 -16.21 -8.34 -1.19
C PHE A 245 -15.41 -7.06 -1.04
N ALA A 246 -16.12 -5.95 -0.85
CA ALA A 246 -15.52 -4.66 -0.57
C ALA A 246 -16.29 -3.93 0.51
N ILE A 247 -15.57 -3.15 1.31
CA ILE A 247 -16.09 -2.39 2.44
C ILE A 247 -15.60 -0.95 2.28
N LEU A 248 -16.52 0.01 2.25
CA LEU A 248 -16.21 1.43 2.10
C LEU A 248 -16.80 2.18 3.31
N THR A 249 -15.98 3.05 3.90
CA THR A 249 -16.35 3.90 5.03
C THR A 249 -15.85 5.32 4.77
N ASN A 250 -16.48 6.31 5.40
CA ASN A 250 -16.12 7.72 5.28
C ASN A 250 -15.78 8.35 6.63
N HIS A 251 -15.20 7.57 7.55
CA HIS A 251 -14.63 8.04 8.81
C HIS A 251 -13.19 7.51 8.99
N THR A 252 -12.31 8.29 9.63
CA THR A 252 -10.90 7.90 9.90
C THR A 252 -10.77 6.61 10.71
N ASP A 253 -11.75 6.31 11.56
CA ASP A 253 -11.79 5.08 12.37
C ASP A 253 -12.42 3.89 11.64
N GLY A 254 -12.79 4.05 10.36
CA GLY A 254 -13.48 3.03 9.57
C GLY A 254 -12.73 1.71 9.44
N TRP A 255 -11.40 1.73 9.61
CA TRP A 255 -10.60 0.50 9.63
C TRP A 255 -11.01 -0.50 10.71
N ARG A 256 -11.52 -0.06 11.87
CA ARG A 256 -12.00 -0.98 12.90
C ARG A 256 -13.17 -1.83 12.39
N LEU A 257 -14.18 -1.17 11.82
CA LEU A 257 -15.33 -1.83 11.20
C LEU A 257 -14.89 -2.73 10.05
N ILE A 258 -13.98 -2.26 9.19
CA ILE A 258 -13.49 -3.03 8.06
C ILE A 258 -12.87 -4.36 8.51
N GLN A 259 -12.07 -4.34 9.59
CA GLN A 259 -11.41 -5.55 10.10
C GLN A 259 -12.42 -6.54 10.68
N ASP A 260 -13.38 -6.05 11.46
CA ASP A 260 -14.42 -6.90 12.04
C ASP A 260 -15.25 -7.59 10.95
N VAL A 261 -15.65 -6.83 9.93
CA VAL A 261 -16.41 -7.36 8.79
C VAL A 261 -15.55 -8.29 7.93
N GLU A 262 -14.29 -7.95 7.63
CA GLU A 262 -13.38 -8.83 6.87
C GLU A 262 -13.24 -10.20 7.55
N ARG A 263 -12.95 -10.20 8.87
CA ARG A 263 -12.81 -11.44 9.66
C ARG A 263 -14.09 -12.24 9.69
N ALA A 264 -15.22 -11.57 9.95
CA ALA A 264 -16.53 -12.22 9.99
C ALA A 264 -16.90 -12.84 8.63
N THR A 265 -16.69 -12.11 7.53
CA THR A 265 -16.97 -12.59 6.17
C THR A 265 -16.09 -13.78 5.80
N LEU A 266 -14.77 -13.69 5.96
CA LEU A 266 -13.85 -14.78 5.64
C LEU A 266 -14.16 -16.04 6.46
N ARG A 267 -14.46 -15.89 7.75
CA ARG A 267 -14.83 -17.01 8.62
C ARG A 267 -16.16 -17.64 8.21
N SER A 268 -17.19 -16.81 7.97
CA SER A 268 -18.57 -17.29 7.84
C SER A 268 -18.86 -17.89 6.46
N TYR A 269 -18.28 -17.33 5.40
CA TYR A 269 -18.54 -17.79 4.03
C TYR A 269 -17.54 -18.84 3.54
N GLU A 270 -16.30 -18.78 4.01
CA GLU A 270 -15.21 -19.61 3.46
C GLU A 270 -14.55 -20.53 4.49
N GLY A 271 -14.95 -20.46 5.76
CA GLY A 271 -14.27 -21.16 6.85
C GLY A 271 -12.83 -20.69 7.06
N LEU A 272 -12.48 -19.51 6.54
CA LEU A 272 -11.15 -18.94 6.59
C LEU A 272 -11.00 -18.09 7.86
N ALA A 273 -10.50 -18.73 8.92
CA ALA A 273 -10.11 -18.03 10.14
C ALA A 273 -8.61 -17.69 10.11
N LEU A 274 -8.28 -16.42 10.37
CA LEU A 274 -6.91 -16.02 10.64
C LEU A 274 -6.39 -16.74 11.89
N LYS A 275 -5.14 -17.19 11.85
CA LYS A 275 -4.49 -17.76 13.04
C LYS A 275 -4.22 -16.65 14.06
N PRO A 276 -4.12 -16.98 15.37
CA PRO A 276 -3.52 -16.07 16.33
C PRO A 276 -2.17 -15.56 15.81
N ASN A 277 -1.80 -14.33 16.16
CA ASN A 277 -0.54 -13.71 15.72
C ASN A 277 -0.39 -13.48 14.19
N GLN A 278 -1.47 -13.51 13.40
CA GLN A 278 -1.42 -13.25 11.95
C GLN A 278 -1.96 -11.84 11.60
N PRO A 279 -1.11 -10.79 11.55
CA PRO A 279 -1.55 -9.40 11.31
C PRO A 279 -2.10 -9.20 9.89
N ILE A 280 -3.20 -8.49 9.69
CA ILE A 280 -3.66 -7.83 8.44
C ILE A 280 -3.07 -6.41 8.23
N GLY A 281 -2.47 -5.79 9.26
CA GLY A 281 -2.01 -4.39 9.24
C GLY A 281 -1.04 -3.99 8.11
N HIS A 282 -0.31 -4.94 7.54
CA HIS A 282 0.62 -4.69 6.43
C HIS A 282 -0.08 -4.36 5.10
N ARG A 283 -1.42 -4.35 5.08
CA ARG A 283 -2.28 -4.04 3.92
C ARG A 283 -2.66 -2.57 3.72
N GLY A 284 -1.99 -1.66 4.43
CA GLY A 284 -2.43 -0.26 4.53
C GLY A 284 -3.59 -0.10 5.52
N VAL A 285 -3.69 -1.04 6.46
CA VAL A 285 -4.74 -1.13 7.47
C VAL A 285 -4.14 -0.81 8.83
N ASN A 286 -4.75 0.09 9.58
CA ASN A 286 -4.38 0.30 10.98
C ASN A 286 -5.03 -0.79 11.85
N GLU A 287 -4.35 -1.92 12.01
CA GLU A 287 -4.85 -3.04 12.80
C GLU A 287 -4.53 -2.92 14.29
N ALA A 288 -5.51 -3.25 15.13
CA ALA A 288 -5.29 -3.47 16.56
C ALA A 288 -5.04 -4.96 16.86
N MET A 289 -3.77 -5.31 17.05
CA MET A 289 -3.30 -6.65 17.42
C MET A 289 -3.74 -7.10 18.82
N THR A 290 -4.11 -6.17 19.71
CA THR A 290 -4.42 -6.47 21.12
C THR A 290 -5.49 -7.53 21.33
N ALA A 291 -6.44 -7.67 20.39
CA ALA A 291 -7.52 -8.64 20.49
C ALA A 291 -7.13 -10.08 20.07
N HIS A 292 -5.97 -10.30 19.44
CA HIS A 292 -5.66 -11.60 18.80
C HIS A 292 -4.16 -11.93 18.69
N ALA A 293 -3.28 -11.07 19.19
CA ALA A 293 -1.87 -11.37 19.37
C ALA A 293 -1.57 -11.78 20.81
N THR A 294 -0.66 -12.75 20.98
CA THR A 294 -0.11 -13.18 22.26
C THR A 294 1.39 -12.92 22.25
N PRO A 295 1.93 -12.14 23.21
CA PRO A 295 3.36 -11.94 23.35
C PRO A 295 4.12 -13.26 23.49
N LEU A 296 5.37 -13.29 23.03
CA LEU A 296 6.28 -14.39 23.30
C LEU A 296 6.49 -14.53 24.80
N THR A 297 6.43 -15.77 25.30
CA THR A 297 6.72 -16.11 26.71
C THR A 297 8.12 -15.66 27.11
N LYS A 298 9.08 -15.72 26.18
CA LYS A 298 10.44 -15.20 26.34
C LYS A 298 10.71 -14.18 25.23
N GLN A 299 10.99 -12.94 25.62
CA GLN A 299 11.37 -11.88 24.68
C GLN A 299 12.80 -12.11 24.16
N PRO A 300 13.12 -11.68 22.93
CA PRO A 300 14.48 -11.77 22.39
C PRO A 300 15.45 -10.84 23.13
N SER A 301 16.75 -10.95 22.86
CA SER A 301 17.71 -9.92 23.29
C SER A 301 17.36 -8.59 22.62
N LEU A 302 17.16 -7.54 23.43
CA LEU A 302 16.65 -6.26 22.97
C LEU A 302 17.72 -5.39 22.30
N GLU A 303 18.99 -5.61 22.65
CA GLU A 303 20.15 -4.84 22.19
C GLU A 303 20.22 -4.70 20.66
N ALA A 304 19.89 -5.78 19.93
CA ALA A 304 19.91 -5.79 18.46
C ALA A 304 18.96 -4.75 17.81
N TYR A 305 17.88 -4.40 18.51
CA TYR A 305 16.83 -3.52 18.01
C TYR A 305 17.01 -2.06 18.45
N VAL A 306 17.79 -1.81 19.49
CA VAL A 306 18.10 -0.47 19.98
C VAL A 306 18.86 0.33 18.92
N GLY A 307 18.53 1.60 18.80
CA GLY A 307 19.21 2.54 17.92
C GLY A 307 18.30 3.60 17.31
N ARG A 308 18.91 4.45 16.49
CA ARG A 308 18.21 5.49 15.75
C ARG A 308 17.95 5.03 14.33
N TYR A 309 16.72 5.19 13.87
CA TYR A 309 16.27 4.89 12.51
C TYR A 309 15.79 6.18 11.86
N ARG A 310 16.01 6.31 10.55
CA ARG A 310 15.71 7.53 9.80
C ARG A 310 14.88 7.22 8.56
N ARG A 311 13.89 8.06 8.32
CA ARG A 311 13.09 8.09 7.09
C ARG A 311 12.95 9.54 6.65
N PRO A 312 14.02 10.18 6.16
CA PRO A 312 13.95 11.57 5.74
C PRO A 312 13.10 11.69 4.45
N PRO A 313 12.49 12.85 4.19
CA PRO A 313 12.37 13.99 5.08
C PRO A 313 11.29 13.80 6.17
N VAL A 314 10.62 12.64 6.19
CA VAL A 314 9.43 12.37 7.01
C VAL A 314 9.72 12.45 8.51
N GLY A 315 10.76 11.79 8.99
CA GLY A 315 11.06 11.77 10.42
C GLY A 315 12.16 10.82 10.86
N THR A 316 12.29 10.71 12.19
CA THR A 316 13.19 9.76 12.85
C THR A 316 12.44 8.91 13.86
N VAL A 317 12.87 7.66 13.98
CA VAL A 317 12.37 6.72 14.98
C VAL A 317 13.54 6.34 15.87
N GLU A 318 13.38 6.52 17.17
CA GLU A 318 14.38 6.09 18.15
C GLU A 318 13.83 4.91 18.93
N VAL A 319 14.62 3.85 19.05
CA VAL A 319 14.26 2.65 19.80
C VAL A 319 15.22 2.51 20.96
N ARG A 320 14.68 2.51 22.18
CA ARG A 320 15.44 2.39 23.43
C ARG A 320 14.91 1.24 24.26
N GLU A 321 15.78 0.64 25.06
CA GLU A 321 15.36 -0.26 26.12
C GLU A 321 15.00 0.53 27.37
N GLN A 322 13.85 0.22 27.97
CA GLN A 322 13.38 0.76 29.23
C GLN A 322 12.58 -0.32 29.97
N ASP A 323 12.95 -0.59 31.22
CA ASP A 323 12.29 -1.58 32.09
C ASP A 323 12.15 -2.97 31.44
N GLY A 324 13.18 -3.41 30.72
CA GLY A 324 13.21 -4.71 30.02
C GLY A 324 12.27 -4.80 28.81
N LYS A 325 11.81 -3.65 28.28
CA LYS A 325 10.97 -3.55 27.07
C LYS A 325 11.55 -2.53 26.11
N LEU A 326 11.11 -2.56 24.86
CA LEU A 326 11.45 -1.53 23.89
C LEU A 326 10.41 -0.40 23.90
N VAL A 327 10.91 0.82 23.96
CA VAL A 327 10.15 2.05 23.74
C VAL A 327 10.56 2.62 22.39
N VAL A 328 9.58 2.80 21.52
CA VAL A 328 9.71 3.38 20.19
C VAL A 328 9.21 4.82 20.25
N THR A 329 10.13 5.77 20.07
CA THR A 329 9.84 7.20 19.97
C THR A 329 9.82 7.59 18.49
N ASN A 330 8.65 7.89 17.95
CA ASN A 330 8.49 8.33 16.56
C ASN A 330 8.33 9.85 16.52
N GLN A 331 9.19 10.52 15.75
CA GLN A 331 9.19 11.96 15.53
C GLN A 331 8.89 12.26 14.06
N THR A 332 7.72 12.85 13.80
CA THR A 332 7.22 13.09 12.44
C THR A 332 6.48 14.42 12.40
N GLY A 333 6.81 15.30 11.45
CA GLY A 333 6.07 16.56 11.27
C GLY A 333 6.01 17.48 12.50
N GLY A 334 7.01 17.41 13.39
CA GLY A 334 7.04 18.16 14.66
C GLY A 334 6.29 17.49 15.82
N GLU A 335 5.57 16.41 15.57
CA GLU A 335 4.92 15.60 16.61
C GLU A 335 5.85 14.51 17.10
N THR A 336 5.81 14.26 18.42
CA THR A 336 6.52 13.14 19.05
C THR A 336 5.50 12.20 19.68
N SER A 337 5.65 10.91 19.40
CA SER A 337 4.84 9.85 19.99
C SER A 337 5.73 8.78 20.58
N ASN A 338 5.35 8.27 21.76
CA ASN A 338 6.03 7.18 22.43
C ASN A 338 5.12 5.97 22.43
N THR A 339 5.70 4.79 22.23
CA THR A 339 4.97 3.52 22.23
C THR A 339 5.83 2.42 22.80
N THR A 340 5.29 1.67 23.75
CA THR A 340 5.96 0.48 24.29
C THR A 340 5.53 -0.73 23.47
N ILE A 341 6.48 -1.55 23.05
CA ILE A 341 6.23 -2.73 22.21
C ILE A 341 6.65 -4.02 22.90
N VAL A 342 6.04 -5.14 22.47
CA VAL A 342 6.46 -6.51 22.82
C VAL A 342 6.45 -7.39 21.59
N PHE A 343 7.38 -8.35 21.53
CA PHE A 343 7.47 -9.31 20.45
C PHE A 343 6.42 -10.41 20.59
N TYR A 344 5.81 -10.78 19.47
CA TYR A 344 4.89 -11.91 19.33
C TYR A 344 5.39 -12.97 18.34
N GLY A 345 6.56 -12.71 17.74
CA GLY A 345 7.27 -13.61 16.83
C GLY A 345 8.67 -13.08 16.52
N PRO A 346 9.47 -13.79 15.71
CA PRO A 346 10.80 -13.36 15.31
C PRO A 346 10.76 -12.01 14.59
N ASP A 347 11.39 -11.00 15.18
CA ASP A 347 11.48 -9.63 14.67
C ASP A 347 10.13 -8.94 14.38
N VAL A 348 9.02 -9.48 14.91
CA VAL A 348 7.68 -8.89 14.81
C VAL A 348 7.13 -8.57 16.20
N ALA A 349 6.70 -7.33 16.37
CA ALA A 349 6.24 -6.78 17.63
C ALA A 349 4.92 -6.03 17.44
N TYR A 350 4.20 -5.80 18.54
CA TYR A 350 3.06 -4.89 18.53
C TYR A 350 3.12 -3.96 19.74
N ALA A 351 2.50 -2.80 19.56
CA ALA A 351 2.37 -1.79 20.59
C ALA A 351 1.40 -2.23 21.69
N ILE A 352 1.84 -2.20 22.95
CA ILE A 352 1.00 -2.50 24.12
C ILE A 352 0.58 -1.25 24.89
N ALA A 353 1.23 -0.11 24.65
CA ALA A 353 0.91 1.16 25.29
C ALA A 353 1.38 2.33 24.42
N GLY A 354 0.74 3.49 24.57
CA GLY A 354 1.09 4.73 23.86
C GLY A 354 0.29 4.97 22.58
N SER A 355 0.76 5.90 21.74
CA SER A 355 0.00 6.44 20.60
C SER A 355 -0.36 5.41 19.53
N TYR A 356 0.43 4.35 19.39
CA TYR A 356 0.20 3.29 18.40
C TYR A 356 -0.34 2.00 19.00
N THR A 357 -0.93 2.03 20.21
CA THR A 357 -1.42 0.81 20.90
C THR A 357 -2.20 -0.11 19.96
N GLY A 358 -1.80 -1.38 19.91
CA GLY A 358 -2.30 -2.42 19.03
C GLY A 358 -1.59 -2.53 17.69
N MET A 359 -0.91 -1.50 17.19
CA MET A 359 -0.34 -1.56 15.84
C MET A 359 0.88 -2.49 15.76
N PRO A 360 1.00 -3.30 14.69
CA PRO A 360 2.18 -4.12 14.44
C PRO A 360 3.38 -3.27 13.99
N MET A 361 4.57 -3.71 14.37
CA MET A 361 5.86 -3.18 13.97
C MET A 361 6.79 -4.33 13.64
N GLU A 362 7.68 -4.14 12.67
CA GLU A 362 8.60 -5.18 12.22
C GLU A 362 10.03 -4.64 12.22
N PHE A 363 10.99 -5.46 12.60
CA PHE A 363 12.40 -5.17 12.46
C PHE A 363 12.96 -5.99 11.31
N VAL A 364 13.43 -5.32 10.26
CA VAL A 364 13.88 -6.01 9.05
C VAL A 364 15.39 -6.17 9.11
N ARG A 365 15.84 -7.41 8.95
CA ARG A 365 17.27 -7.74 8.84
C ARG A 365 17.77 -7.57 7.41
N ASN A 366 19.01 -7.13 7.28
CA ASN A 366 19.73 -7.09 6.00
C ASN A 366 20.32 -8.47 5.67
N GLN A 367 21.08 -8.54 4.57
CA GLN A 367 21.71 -9.79 4.11
C GLN A 367 22.76 -10.35 5.08
N SER A 368 23.37 -9.52 5.95
CA SER A 368 24.30 -9.99 6.98
C SER A 368 23.61 -10.45 8.26
N GLY A 369 22.27 -10.40 8.32
CA GLY A 369 21.48 -10.82 9.47
C GLY A 369 21.37 -9.76 10.58
N THR A 370 21.90 -8.55 10.40
CA THR A 370 21.76 -7.45 11.36
C THR A 370 20.46 -6.67 11.09
N VAL A 371 19.84 -6.13 12.15
CA VAL A 371 18.64 -5.29 12.01
C VAL A 371 19.02 -4.00 11.29
N GLY A 372 18.58 -3.88 10.04
CA GLY A 372 18.87 -2.73 9.18
C GLY A 372 17.74 -1.71 9.11
N TRP A 373 16.49 -2.11 9.44
CA TRP A 373 15.34 -1.23 9.37
C TRP A 373 14.30 -1.54 10.45
N ILE A 374 13.48 -0.55 10.77
CA ILE A 374 12.18 -0.74 11.42
C ILE A 374 11.07 -0.41 10.41
N ARG A 375 10.03 -1.24 10.32
CA ARG A 375 8.85 -1.02 9.49
C ARG A 375 7.66 -0.68 10.36
N ILE A 376 7.04 0.48 10.09
CA ILE A 376 5.84 0.98 10.77
C ILE A 376 4.83 1.35 9.69
N ASN A 377 3.59 0.85 9.79
CA ASN A 377 2.51 1.09 8.82
C ASN A 377 2.95 0.85 7.36
N GLY A 378 3.65 -0.26 7.15
CA GLY A 378 4.10 -0.71 5.84
C GLY A 378 5.30 0.03 5.25
N ARG A 379 5.91 1.00 5.96
CA ARG A 379 7.06 1.77 5.48
C ARG A 379 8.27 1.63 6.38
N ILE A 380 9.44 1.54 5.77
CA ILE A 380 10.70 1.35 6.49
C ILE A 380 11.36 2.68 6.89
N ALA A 381 12.01 2.68 8.04
CA ALA A 381 13.04 3.65 8.42
C ALA A 381 14.37 2.90 8.58
N LYS A 382 15.43 3.41 7.94
CA LYS A 382 16.76 2.78 7.91
C LYS A 382 17.50 3.05 9.21
N LYS A 383 18.09 2.02 9.82
CA LYS A 383 18.95 2.16 11.00
C LYS A 383 20.16 3.01 10.62
N ALA A 384 20.45 4.03 11.42
CA ALA A 384 21.64 4.85 11.23
C ALA A 384 22.87 4.05 11.65
N ASP A 385 23.94 4.18 10.87
CA ASP A 385 25.26 3.73 11.29
C ASP A 385 25.65 4.57 12.52
N ILE A 386 26.14 3.91 13.58
CA ILE A 386 26.54 4.54 14.85
C ILE A 386 27.89 5.23 14.66
#